data_AF-A0A352C4U2-F1
#
_entry.id   AF-A0A352C4U2-F1
#
_cell.length_a   1.000
_cell.length_b   1.000
_cell.length_c   1.000
_cell.angle_alpha   90.00
_cell.angle_beta   90.00
_cell.angle_gamma   90.00
#
_symmetry.space_group_name_H-M   'P 1'
#
loop_
_entity.id
_entity.type
_entity.pdbx_description
1 polymer ?
#
loop_
_entity_poly.entity_id
_entity_poly.type
_entity_poly.pdbx_seq_one_letter_code
_entity_poly.pdbx_strand_id
1 'polypeptide(L)'
;MLSFTQVSLSRGTKLIFSDLSLNVFHKQKIGIVGKNGCGKSTLFALIMGKLSPDTGECALQSHISISNLAQHIPDSDEKVVDYVLAGDEAYHLWQVRLQKALQDENEQDMMLCHEHLQNMGAYSKTAQAASILAGLGFSEEEQQRTV
;
A
#
# COMPACT_ATOMS: atom_id res chain seq x y z
N MET A 1 4.88 16.57 7.45
CA MET A 1 5.41 17.38 6.36
C MET A 1 6.36 16.51 5.55
N LEU A 2 6.22 16.56 4.23
CA LEU A 2 7.19 16.05 3.26
C LEU A 2 7.90 17.27 2.67
N SER A 3 9.22 17.27 2.65
CA SER A 3 10.03 18.38 2.15
C SER A 3 11.13 17.90 1.21
N PHE A 4 11.28 18.64 0.11
CA PHE A 4 12.41 18.56 -0.80
C PHE A 4 13.20 19.86 -0.68
N THR A 5 14.51 19.77 -0.50
CA THR A 5 15.42 20.90 -0.39
C THR A 5 16.53 20.75 -1.41
N GLN A 6 16.48 21.54 -2.48
CA GLN A 6 17.48 21.59 -3.55
C GLN A 6 17.81 20.20 -4.12
N VAL A 7 16.79 19.37 -4.31
CA VAL A 7 16.94 18.00 -4.78
C VAL A 7 17.30 17.98 -6.25
N SER A 8 18.46 17.40 -6.56
CA SER A 8 18.82 17.02 -7.92
C SER A 8 18.92 15.51 -8.03
N LEU A 9 18.46 14.97 -9.17
CA LEU A 9 18.48 13.53 -9.42
C LEU A 9 18.60 13.25 -10.91
N SER A 10 19.55 12.38 -11.24
CA SER A 10 19.78 11.86 -12.58
C SER A 10 19.41 10.39 -12.66
N ARG A 11 18.96 9.96 -13.85
CA ARG A 11 18.73 8.55 -14.19
C ARG A 11 19.59 8.21 -15.39
N GLY A 12 20.71 7.53 -15.15
CA GLY A 12 21.74 7.34 -16.15
C GLY A 12 22.29 8.70 -16.60
N THR A 13 22.24 8.98 -17.90
CA THR A 13 22.71 10.26 -18.47
C THR A 13 21.66 11.37 -18.46
N LYS A 14 20.42 11.09 -18.03
CA LYS A 14 19.32 12.06 -18.07
C LYS A 14 19.12 12.72 -16.71
N LEU A 15 19.27 14.03 -16.64
CA LEU A 15 18.84 14.83 -15.50
C LEU A 15 17.31 14.82 -15.42
N ILE A 16 16.77 14.35 -14.30
CA ILE A 16 15.31 14.28 -14.06
C ILE A 16 14.86 15.50 -13.26
N PHE A 17 15.58 15.83 -12.19
CA PHE A 17 15.32 17.00 -11.36
C PHE A 17 16.59 17.83 -11.20
N SER A 18 16.44 19.15 -11.26
CA SER A 18 17.46 20.14 -10.95
C SER A 18 16.91 21.09 -9.90
N ASP A 19 17.54 21.14 -8.73
CA ASP A 19 17.21 22.06 -7.63
C ASP A 19 15.73 22.03 -7.17
N LEU A 20 15.11 20.86 -7.20
CA LEU A 20 13.72 20.69 -6.77
C LEU A 20 13.57 21.05 -5.28
N SER A 21 12.75 22.07 -5.00
CA SER A 21 12.39 22.46 -3.64
C SER A 21 10.87 22.55 -3.53
N LEU A 22 10.28 21.79 -2.60
CA LEU A 22 8.84 21.66 -2.43
C LEU A 22 8.53 21.24 -0.99
N ASN A 23 7.51 21.86 -0.38
CA ASN A 23 6.98 21.43 0.91
C ASN A 23 5.51 21.02 0.77
N VAL A 24 5.18 19.87 1.32
CA VAL A 24 3.81 19.33 1.37
C VAL A 24 3.39 19.18 2.83
N PHE A 25 2.34 19.92 3.19
CA PHE A 25 1.78 19.96 4.53
C PHE A 25 0.61 19.00 4.70
N HIS A 26 0.29 18.71 5.95
CA HIS A 26 -0.85 17.86 6.29
C HIS A 26 -2.16 18.45 5.71
N LYS A 27 -3.05 17.57 5.25
CA LYS A 27 -4.33 17.88 4.56
C LYS A 27 -4.22 18.58 3.20
N GLN A 28 -3.03 18.85 2.68
CA GLN A 28 -2.89 19.33 1.31
C GLN A 28 -3.12 18.20 0.31
N LYS A 29 -3.89 18.51 -0.74
CA LYS A 29 -4.08 17.65 -1.91
C LYS A 29 -3.31 18.27 -3.07
N ILE A 30 -2.37 17.52 -3.63
CA ILE A 30 -1.48 18.00 -4.70
C ILE A 30 -1.63 17.08 -5.91
N GLY A 31 -1.86 17.68 -7.07
CA GLY A 31 -1.81 16.99 -8.37
C GLY A 31 -0.47 17.22 -9.06
N ILE A 32 0.16 16.16 -9.55
CA ILE A 32 1.40 16.23 -10.33
C ILE A 32 1.05 15.92 -11.80
N VAL A 33 1.30 16.88 -12.69
CA VAL A 33 1.04 16.75 -14.13
C VAL A 33 2.35 16.90 -14.92
N GLY A 34 2.40 16.27 -16.08
CA GLY A 34 3.55 16.35 -16.98
C GLY A 34 3.57 15.20 -17.98
N LYS A 35 4.37 15.33 -19.03
CA LYS A 35 4.49 14.33 -20.10
C LYS A 35 5.02 12.98 -19.57
N ASN A 36 4.82 11.90 -20.32
CA ASN A 36 5.44 10.62 -19.99
C ASN A 36 6.97 10.76 -20.03
N GLY A 37 7.66 10.17 -19.05
CA GLY A 37 9.11 10.26 -18.92
C GLY A 37 9.65 11.59 -18.36
N CYS A 38 8.79 12.49 -17.86
CA CYS A 38 9.22 13.74 -17.21
C CYS A 38 9.67 13.58 -15.74
N GLY A 39 9.64 12.36 -15.19
CA GLY A 39 10.11 12.09 -13.84
C GLY A 39 9.04 11.83 -12.78
N LYS A 40 7.74 11.82 -13.10
CA LYS A 40 6.66 11.60 -12.09
C LYS A 40 6.88 10.34 -11.24
N SER A 41 7.11 9.18 -11.88
CA SER A 41 7.38 7.93 -11.17
C SER A 41 8.69 8.00 -10.36
N THR A 42 9.68 8.75 -10.84
CA THR A 42 10.93 9.01 -10.12
C THR A 42 10.70 9.85 -8.86
N LEU A 43 9.82 10.87 -8.92
CA LEU A 43 9.42 11.66 -7.76
C LEU A 43 8.76 10.78 -6.70
N PHE A 44 7.83 9.91 -7.10
CA PHE A 44 7.21 8.97 -6.17
C PHE A 44 8.23 8.00 -5.57
N ALA A 45 9.20 7.53 -6.36
CA ALA A 45 10.27 6.67 -5.85
C ALA A 45 11.16 7.37 -4.81
N LEU A 46 11.45 8.67 -4.97
CA LEU A 46 12.10 9.49 -3.94
C LEU A 46 11.25 9.58 -2.67
N ILE A 47 9.96 9.88 -2.80
CA ILE A 47 9.02 9.99 -1.65
C ILE A 47 8.97 8.67 -0.87
N MET A 48 8.90 7.55 -1.58
CA MET A 48 8.89 6.21 -0.99
C MET A 48 10.24 5.75 -0.43
N GLY A 49 11.30 6.57 -0.53
CA GLY A 49 12.65 6.19 -0.12
C GLY A 49 13.30 5.09 -0.96
N LYS A 50 12.73 4.75 -2.12
CA LYS A 50 13.28 3.75 -3.07
C LYS A 50 14.44 4.30 -3.89
N LEU A 51 14.56 5.63 -3.95
CA LEU A 51 15.68 6.35 -4.54
C LEU A 51 16.18 7.38 -3.54
N SER A 52 17.47 7.65 -3.59
CA SER A 52 18.10 8.77 -2.90
C SER A 52 18.42 9.87 -3.92
N PRO A 53 18.32 11.15 -3.53
CA PRO A 53 18.74 12.24 -4.40
C PRO A 53 20.27 12.22 -4.60
N ASP A 54 20.75 12.74 -5.73
CA ASP A 54 22.19 12.90 -5.97
C ASP A 54 22.75 14.04 -5.10
N THR A 55 21.97 15.12 -4.96
CA THR A 55 22.25 16.26 -4.09
C THR A 55 20.96 16.77 -3.45
N GLY A 56 21.09 17.49 -2.33
CA GLY A 56 19.96 18.00 -1.57
C GLY A 56 19.34 16.94 -0.67
N GLU A 57 18.12 17.20 -0.19
CA GLU A 57 17.46 16.36 0.81
C GLU A 57 15.98 16.15 0.49
N CYS A 58 15.52 14.90 0.66
CA CYS A 58 14.11 14.54 0.70
C CYS A 58 13.79 14.02 2.10
N ALA A 59 13.05 14.79 2.88
CA ALA A 59 12.74 14.47 4.28
C ALA A 59 11.23 14.25 4.48
N LEU A 60 10.91 13.24 5.26
CA LEU A 60 9.56 12.93 5.72
C LEU A 60 9.56 12.86 7.24
N GLN A 61 8.57 13.51 7.88
CA GLN A 61 8.43 13.41 9.34
C GLN A 61 8.17 11.96 9.76
N SER A 62 8.83 11.52 10.84
CA SER A 62 8.88 10.13 11.31
C SER A 62 7.53 9.48 11.63
N HIS A 63 6.51 10.26 11.94
CA HIS A 63 5.16 9.76 12.26
C HIS A 63 4.27 9.59 11.02
N ILE A 64 4.78 9.84 9.82
CA ILE A 64 4.00 9.75 8.59
C ILE A 64 4.24 8.39 7.93
N SER A 65 3.17 7.62 7.80
CA SER A 65 3.15 6.43 6.96
C SER A 65 2.84 6.80 5.52
N ILE A 66 3.55 6.19 4.57
CA ILE A 66 3.29 6.32 3.13
C ILE A 66 2.58 5.06 2.63
N SER A 67 1.45 5.25 1.97
CA SER A 67 0.78 4.20 1.17
C SER A 67 0.75 4.65 -0.29
N ASN A 68 0.95 3.71 -1.22
CA ASN A 68 0.82 3.97 -2.65
C ASN A 68 -0.21 3.01 -3.26
N LEU A 69 -0.85 3.45 -4.34
CA LEU A 69 -1.67 2.59 -5.19
C LEU A 69 -0.88 2.27 -6.46
N ALA A 70 -0.80 0.99 -6.81
CA ALA A 70 -0.15 0.56 -8.04
C ALA A 70 -0.88 1.13 -9.27
N GLN A 71 -0.15 1.40 -10.35
CA GLN A 71 -0.75 1.87 -11.61
C GLN A 71 -1.60 0.80 -12.28
N HIS A 72 -1.28 -0.47 -12.02
CA HIS A 72 -2.02 -1.64 -12.47
C HIS A 72 -2.23 -2.55 -11.26
N ILE A 73 -3.46 -3.02 -11.11
CA ILE A 73 -3.83 -4.04 -10.16
C ILE A 73 -3.87 -5.36 -10.95
N PRO A 74 -3.17 -6.41 -10.53
CA PRO A 74 -3.26 -7.71 -11.19
C PRO A 74 -4.67 -8.29 -11.03
N ASP A 75 -5.10 -9.06 -12.03
CA ASP A 75 -6.34 -9.82 -11.93
C ASP A 75 -6.24 -10.81 -10.76
N SER A 76 -7.33 -11.01 -10.04
CA SER A 76 -7.40 -11.91 -8.88
C SER A 76 -8.70 -12.71 -8.91
N ASP A 77 -8.60 -14.03 -8.72
CA ASP A 77 -9.77 -14.91 -8.59
C ASP A 77 -10.36 -14.88 -7.17
N GLU A 78 -9.85 -14.02 -6.27
CA GLU A 78 -10.37 -13.83 -4.93
C GLU A 78 -11.71 -13.11 -4.94
N LYS A 79 -12.55 -13.34 -3.93
CA LYS A 79 -13.75 -12.54 -3.73
C LYS A 79 -13.36 -11.09 -3.42
N VAL A 80 -14.20 -10.14 -3.83
CA VAL A 80 -14.00 -8.70 -3.57
C VAL A 80 -13.76 -8.43 -2.07
N VAL A 81 -14.51 -9.08 -1.17
CA VAL A 81 -14.31 -8.94 0.28
C VAL A 81 -12.96 -9.47 0.76
N ASP A 82 -12.50 -10.60 0.21
CA ASP A 82 -11.22 -11.22 0.56
C ASP A 82 -10.05 -10.39 0.02
N TYR A 83 -10.21 -9.82 -1.18
CA TYR A 83 -9.25 -8.90 -1.79
C TYR A 83 -9.06 -7.62 -0.94
N VAL A 84 -10.13 -7.07 -0.37
CA VAL A 84 -10.02 -5.93 0.56
C VAL A 84 -9.34 -6.34 1.87
N LEU A 85 -9.67 -7.53 2.39
CA LEU A 85 -9.03 -8.07 3.59
C LEU A 85 -7.53 -8.33 3.38
N ALA A 86 -7.12 -8.71 2.17
CA ALA A 86 -5.72 -8.89 1.82
C ALA A 86 -4.90 -7.60 1.91
N GLY A 87 -5.55 -6.42 1.86
CA GLY A 87 -4.92 -5.13 2.10
C GLY A 87 -4.38 -4.95 3.53
N ASP A 88 -4.87 -5.72 4.50
CA ASP A 88 -4.26 -5.85 5.82
C ASP A 88 -3.19 -6.95 5.76
N GLU A 89 -1.95 -6.53 5.45
CA GLU A 89 -0.82 -7.44 5.22
C GLU A 89 -0.60 -8.42 6.37
N ALA A 90 -0.69 -7.96 7.62
CA ALA A 90 -0.47 -8.81 8.78
C ALA A 90 -1.58 -9.86 8.90
N TYR A 91 -2.85 -9.47 8.70
CA TYR A 91 -3.97 -10.40 8.71
C TYR A 91 -3.86 -11.43 7.58
N HIS A 92 -3.55 -10.96 6.37
CA HIS A 92 -3.40 -11.80 5.18
C HIS A 92 -2.30 -12.87 5.37
N LEU A 93 -1.13 -12.48 5.90
CA LEU A 93 -0.04 -13.42 6.17
C LEU A 93 -0.43 -14.54 7.13
N TRP A 94 -1.18 -14.23 8.20
CA TRP A 94 -1.67 -15.23 9.14
C TRP A 94 -2.76 -16.11 8.53
N GLN A 95 -3.62 -15.57 7.66
CA GLN A 95 -4.59 -16.38 6.92
C GLN A 95 -3.92 -17.37 5.96
N VAL A 96 -2.91 -16.91 5.19
CA VAL A 96 -2.15 -17.77 4.27
C VAL A 96 -1.43 -18.87 5.04
N ARG A 97 -0.84 -18.55 6.21
CA ARG A 97 -0.20 -19.55 7.07
C ARG A 97 -1.21 -20.57 7.61
N LEU A 98 -2.39 -20.12 8.05
CA LEU A 98 -3.45 -21.03 8.49
C LEU A 98 -3.88 -21.98 7.37
N GLN A 99 -4.07 -21.48 6.15
CA GLN A 99 -4.44 -22.29 5.00
C GLN A 99 -3.39 -23.36 4.70
N LYS A 100 -2.10 -23.00 4.79
CA LYS A 100 -1.01 -23.96 4.62
C LYS A 100 -1.00 -25.01 5.74
N ALA A 101 -1.17 -24.60 6.99
CA ALA A 101 -1.23 -25.51 8.13
C ALA A 101 -2.38 -26.53 8.02
N LEU A 102 -3.53 -26.11 7.47
CA LEU A 102 -4.65 -27.01 7.17
C LEU A 102 -4.29 -28.04 6.09
N GLN A 103 -3.57 -27.63 5.04
CA GLN A 103 -3.12 -28.53 3.96
C GLN A 103 -2.08 -29.54 4.44
N ASP A 104 -1.17 -29.10 5.32
CA ASP A 104 -0.11 -29.92 5.90
C ASP A 104 -0.59 -30.75 7.11
N GLU A 105 -1.88 -30.65 7.48
CA GLU A 105 -2.48 -31.26 8.67
C GLU A 105 -1.71 -30.97 9.98
N ASN A 106 -1.10 -29.79 10.08
CA ASN A 106 -0.26 -29.40 11.21
C ASN A 106 -1.07 -28.72 12.33
N GLU A 107 -1.54 -29.51 13.29
CA GLU A 107 -2.39 -29.04 14.41
C GLU A 107 -1.76 -27.93 15.25
N GLN A 108 -0.44 -27.99 15.49
CA GLN A 108 0.25 -26.98 16.28
C GLN A 108 0.24 -25.62 15.57
N ASP A 109 0.51 -25.61 14.27
CA ASP A 109 0.54 -24.38 13.50
C ASP A 109 -0.87 -23.80 13.27
N MET A 110 -1.87 -24.66 13.12
CA MET A 110 -3.28 -24.25 13.09
C MET A 110 -3.68 -23.53 14.39
N MET A 111 -3.34 -24.09 15.55
CA MET A 111 -3.64 -23.49 16.84
C MET A 111 -2.99 -22.12 17.02
N LEU A 112 -1.70 -22.00 16.66
CA LEU A 112 -0.96 -20.73 16.71
C LEU A 112 -1.61 -19.67 15.80
N CYS A 113 -1.95 -20.04 14.56
CA CYS A 113 -2.58 -19.10 13.63
C CYS A 113 -3.96 -18.64 14.14
N HIS A 114 -4.77 -19.54 14.69
CA HIS A 114 -6.08 -19.19 15.26
C HIS A 114 -5.94 -18.20 16.43
N GLU A 115 -4.99 -18.41 17.34
CA GLU A 115 -4.71 -17.49 18.45
C GLU A 115 -4.32 -16.10 17.94
N HIS A 116 -3.38 -16.02 17.00
CA HIS A 116 -2.95 -14.75 16.42
C HIS A 116 -4.09 -14.02 15.68
N LEU A 117 -4.86 -14.72 14.86
CA LEU A 117 -6.00 -14.15 14.15
C LEU A 117 -7.07 -13.62 15.12
N GLN A 118 -7.36 -14.37 16.19
CA GLN A 118 -8.30 -13.94 17.23
C GLN A 118 -7.80 -12.68 17.94
N ASN A 119 -6.52 -12.63 18.32
CA ASN A 119 -5.90 -11.48 18.98
C ASN A 119 -5.89 -10.23 18.08
N MET A 120 -5.85 -10.40 16.76
CA MET A 120 -5.95 -9.31 15.78
C MET A 120 -7.40 -8.88 15.51
N GLY A 121 -8.39 -9.52 16.15
CA GLY A 121 -9.80 -9.22 15.95
C GLY A 121 -10.34 -9.67 14.60
N ALA A 122 -9.85 -10.80 14.06
CA ALA A 122 -10.23 -11.35 12.75
C ALA A 122 -11.76 -11.34 12.50
N TYR A 123 -12.56 -11.73 13.49
CA TYR A 123 -14.02 -11.75 13.40
C TYR A 123 -14.64 -10.38 13.03
N SER A 124 -13.99 -9.29 13.43
CA SER A 124 -14.45 -7.93 13.13
C SER A 124 -13.94 -7.40 11.78
N LYS A 125 -12.87 -7.99 11.23
CA LYS A 125 -12.23 -7.48 10.01
C LYS A 125 -13.11 -7.67 8.78
N THR A 126 -13.82 -8.80 8.69
CA THR A 126 -14.78 -9.04 7.59
C THR A 126 -15.89 -7.99 7.57
N ALA A 127 -16.42 -7.62 8.74
CA ALA A 127 -17.42 -6.56 8.86
C ALA A 127 -16.86 -5.18 8.48
N GLN A 128 -15.59 -4.90 8.84
CA GLN A 128 -14.91 -3.67 8.43
C GLN A 128 -14.70 -3.61 6.91
N ALA A 129 -14.26 -4.70 6.29
CA ALA A 129 -14.11 -4.81 4.83
C ALA A 129 -15.45 -4.59 4.12
N ALA A 130 -16.53 -5.23 4.60
CA ALA A 130 -17.87 -5.04 4.08
C ALA A 130 -18.36 -3.58 4.23
N SER A 131 -18.06 -2.93 5.36
CA SER A 131 -18.39 -1.52 5.58
C SER A 131 -17.65 -0.57 4.64
N ILE A 132 -16.36 -0.84 4.36
CA ILE A 132 -15.57 -0.08 3.38
C ILE A 132 -16.20 -0.25 1.99
N LEU A 133 -16.50 -1.49 1.59
CA LEU A 133 -17.10 -1.81 0.29
C LEU A 133 -18.49 -1.19 0.11
N ALA A 134 -19.33 -1.23 1.15
CA ALA A 134 -20.62 -0.55 1.15
C ALA A 134 -20.46 0.98 0.98
N GLY A 135 -19.47 1.59 1.65
CA GLY A 135 -19.13 3.01 1.48
C GLY A 135 -18.64 3.38 0.08
N LEU A 136 -18.11 2.42 -0.67
CA LEU A 136 -17.72 2.55 -2.08
C LEU A 136 -18.85 2.21 -3.06
N GLY A 137 -20.01 1.74 -2.57
CA GLY A 137 -21.20 1.45 -3.36
C GLY A 137 -21.38 -0.01 -3.80
N PHE A 138 -20.60 -0.96 -3.27
CA PHE A 138 -20.74 -2.38 -3.56
C PHE A 138 -21.88 -3.01 -2.75
N SER A 139 -22.81 -3.68 -3.44
CA SER A 139 -23.88 -4.48 -2.82
C SER A 139 -23.33 -5.76 -2.15
N GLU A 140 -24.09 -6.37 -1.23
CA GLU A 140 -23.68 -7.62 -0.57
C GLU A 140 -23.42 -8.77 -1.57
N GLU A 141 -24.18 -8.84 -2.66
CA GLU A 141 -23.97 -9.83 -3.73
C GLU A 141 -22.65 -9.59 -4.47
N GLU A 142 -22.33 -8.32 -4.79
CA GLU A 142 -21.08 -7.97 -5.47
C GLU A 142 -19.85 -8.21 -4.59
N GLN A 143 -19.97 -8.04 -3.27
CA GLN A 143 -18.87 -8.31 -2.35
C GLN A 143 -18.44 -9.79 -2.34
N GLN A 144 -19.34 -10.69 -2.73
CA GLN A 144 -19.08 -12.14 -2.79
C GLN A 144 -18.64 -12.62 -4.19
N ARG A 145 -18.66 -11.74 -5.20
CA ARG A 145 -18.15 -12.04 -6.54
C ARG A 145 -16.62 -11.99 -6.56
N THR A 146 -16.02 -12.70 -7.51
CA THR A 146 -14.59 -12.63 -7.79
C THR A 146 -14.24 -11.29 -8.45
N VAL A 147 -13.05 -10.78 -8.14
CA VAL A 147 -12.52 -9.51 -8.67
C VAL A 147 -12.28 -9.58 -10.18
#